data_AF-A0A0A8ZLX2-F1
#
_entry.id   AF-A0A0A8ZLX2-F1
#
_cell.length_a   1.000
_cell.length_b   1.000
_cell.length_c   1.000
_cell.angle_alpha   90.00
_cell.angle_beta   90.00
_cell.angle_gamma   90.00
#
_symmetry.space_group_name_H-M   'P 1'
#
loop_
_entity.id
_entity.type
_entity.pdbx_description
1 polymer ?
#
loop_
_entity_poly.entity_id
_entity_poly.type
_entity_poly.pdbx_seq_one_letter_code
_entity_poly.pdbx_strand_id
1 'polypeptide(L)'
;MHFFWKSIHLLLEHLCTLSILFQETHRSKDGCSCPYRLTYEGLPLLLPYVSKRILYASPVDFHRLLQYRTINFAHFVDARLGEEAAFLTPGCCVVVLHDEGHENARSVSIDPSTIAIVCWRGKGTMNVMVSPPDRKELLERIEYRFRFKAAIEEDEK
;
A
#
# COMPACT_ATOMS: atom_id res chain seq x y z
N MET A 1 36.65 18.71 -6.48
CA MET A 1 35.40 19.49 -6.64
C MET A 1 34.28 18.73 -7.37
N HIS A 2 34.57 17.81 -8.30
CA HIS A 2 33.54 17.02 -9.02
C HIS A 2 32.67 16.09 -8.15
N PHE A 3 33.20 15.55 -7.05
CA PHE A 3 32.47 14.66 -6.13
C PHE A 3 31.42 15.38 -5.28
N PHE A 4 31.66 16.64 -4.93
CA PHE A 4 30.76 17.44 -4.11
C PHE A 4 29.49 17.81 -4.90
N TRP A 5 29.65 18.15 -6.17
CA TRP A 5 28.52 18.45 -7.06
C TRP A 5 27.66 17.21 -7.36
N LYS A 6 28.28 16.04 -7.54
CA LYS A 6 27.54 14.77 -7.69
C LYS A 6 26.72 14.44 -6.44
N SER A 7 27.27 14.64 -5.25
CA SER A 7 26.52 14.44 -4.00
C SER A 7 25.37 15.41 -3.82
N ILE A 8 25.55 16.69 -4.17
CA ILE A 8 24.48 17.69 -4.13
C ILE A 8 23.37 17.37 -5.15
N HIS A 9 23.74 16.92 -6.35
CA HIS A 9 22.77 16.53 -7.37
C HIS A 9 21.95 15.30 -6.95
N LEU A 10 22.61 14.28 -6.39
CA LEU A 10 21.95 13.09 -5.82
C LEU A 10 21.02 13.47 -4.65
N LEU A 11 21.44 14.38 -3.77
CA LEU A 11 20.59 14.89 -2.69
C LEU A 11 19.37 15.65 -3.22
N LEU A 12 19.54 16.50 -4.24
CA LEU A 12 18.44 17.24 -4.87
C LEU A 12 17.47 16.32 -5.60
N GLU A 13 17.95 15.27 -6.28
CA GLU A 13 17.08 14.25 -6.89
C GLU A 13 16.32 13.48 -5.81
N HIS A 14 16.98 13.07 -4.73
CA HIS A 14 16.32 12.40 -3.62
C HIS A 14 15.25 13.28 -2.97
N LEU A 15 15.53 14.58 -2.79
CA LEU A 15 14.56 15.56 -2.27
C LEU A 15 13.40 15.80 -3.22
N CYS A 16 13.64 15.85 -4.54
CA CYS A 16 12.58 15.94 -5.56
C CYS A 16 11.68 14.69 -5.54
N THR A 17 12.28 13.49 -5.51
CA THR A 17 11.53 12.23 -5.42
C THR A 17 10.72 12.17 -4.13
N LEU A 18 11.31 12.55 -2.99
CA LEU A 18 10.59 12.68 -1.71
C LEU A 18 9.44 13.69 -1.79
N SER A 19 9.59 14.80 -2.51
CA SER A 19 8.54 15.82 -2.68
C SER A 19 7.40 15.37 -3.61
N ILE A 20 7.70 14.57 -4.65
CA ILE A 20 6.69 13.92 -5.51
C ILE A 20 5.95 12.83 -4.72
N LEU A 21 6.66 12.16 -3.82
CA LEU A 21 6.16 11.07 -2.99
C LEU A 21 5.33 11.51 -1.79
N PHE A 22 5.71 12.63 -1.17
CA PHE A 22 5.00 13.29 -0.09
C PHE A 22 4.39 14.57 -0.64
N GLN A 23 3.22 14.46 -1.26
CA GLN A 23 2.45 15.66 -1.54
C GLN A 23 1.74 16.09 -0.25
N GLU A 24 2.31 17.10 0.43
CA GLU A 24 1.52 17.97 1.30
C GLU A 24 0.58 18.77 0.42
N THR A 25 -0.70 18.38 0.34
CA THR A 25 -1.69 19.34 -0.12
C THR A 25 -3.09 19.06 0.41
N HIS A 26 -3.53 20.05 1.20
CA HIS A 26 -4.88 20.59 1.33
C HIS A 26 -5.99 19.70 1.88
N ARG A 27 -6.73 20.32 2.82
CA ARG A 27 -7.93 19.81 3.50
C ARG A 27 -8.82 19.03 2.54
N SER A 28 -9.03 17.75 2.84
CA SER A 28 -10.11 16.98 2.25
C SER A 28 -11.44 17.70 2.46
N LYS A 29 -12.38 17.58 1.51
CA LYS A 29 -13.74 18.11 1.58
C LYS A 29 -14.51 17.64 2.82
N ASP A 30 -13.98 16.61 3.50
CA ASP A 30 -14.52 15.93 4.68
C ASP A 30 -13.83 16.31 6.00
N GLY A 31 -12.99 17.37 6.03
CA GLY A 31 -12.40 17.88 7.27
C GLY A 31 -11.34 16.97 7.91
N CYS A 32 -10.93 15.89 7.24
CA CYS A 32 -9.84 15.04 7.71
C CYS A 32 -8.48 15.68 7.42
N SER A 33 -7.71 15.96 8.47
CA SER A 33 -6.31 16.36 8.41
C SER A 33 -5.45 15.14 8.05
N CYS A 34 -5.27 14.89 6.75
CA CYS A 34 -4.27 13.93 6.28
C CYS A 34 -2.94 14.69 6.07
N PRO A 35 -1.89 14.42 6.87
CA PRO A 35 -0.66 15.20 6.83
C PRO A 35 0.15 15.00 5.54
N TYR A 36 -0.10 13.93 4.78
CA TYR A 36 0.62 13.65 3.53
C TYR A 36 -0.16 12.70 2.62
N ARG A 37 0.09 12.78 1.31
CA ARG A 37 -0.33 11.80 0.31
C ARG A 37 0.88 11.01 -0.16
N LEU A 38 0.82 9.68 -0.10
CA LEU A 38 1.83 8.77 -0.67
C LEU A 38 1.46 8.41 -2.12
N THR A 39 2.46 8.28 -2.98
CA THR A 39 2.31 7.72 -4.34
C THR A 39 2.87 6.30 -4.39
N TYR A 40 2.27 5.46 -5.24
CA TYR A 40 2.70 4.06 -5.39
C TYR A 40 4.11 3.95 -6.01
N GLU A 41 4.44 4.77 -7.00
CA GLU A 41 5.71 4.70 -7.77
C GLU A 41 6.98 4.76 -6.93
N GLY A 42 7.00 5.51 -5.82
CA GLY A 42 8.16 5.57 -4.93
C GLY A 42 7.93 4.89 -3.59
N LEU A 43 6.84 4.12 -3.44
CA LEU A 43 6.60 3.33 -2.25
C LEU A 43 7.78 2.40 -1.94
N PRO A 44 8.41 1.69 -2.90
CA PRO A 44 9.57 0.83 -2.60
C PRO A 44 10.74 1.58 -1.95
N LEU A 45 10.99 2.84 -2.35
CA LEU A 45 12.05 3.68 -1.78
C LEU A 45 11.68 4.20 -0.38
N LEU A 46 10.39 4.42 -0.13
CA LEU A 46 9.89 4.93 1.15
C LEU A 46 9.61 3.87 2.17
N LEU A 47 9.32 2.64 1.75
CA LEU A 47 8.89 1.57 2.62
C LEU A 47 9.81 1.41 3.85
N PRO A 48 11.16 1.48 3.73
CA PRO A 48 12.07 1.41 4.89
C PRO A 48 11.91 2.55 5.92
N TYR A 49 11.34 3.68 5.51
CA TYR A 49 11.17 4.89 6.33
C TYR A 49 9.73 5.06 6.82
N VAL A 50 8.75 4.41 6.19
CA VAL A 50 7.35 4.42 6.63
C VAL A 50 7.20 3.45 7.79
N SER A 51 6.96 3.96 9.00
CA SER A 51 6.92 3.13 10.22
C SER A 51 5.59 3.15 10.98
N LYS A 52 4.71 4.11 10.72
CA LYS A 52 3.58 4.41 11.64
C LYS A 52 2.18 4.06 11.11
N ARG A 53 2.05 3.73 9.83
CA ARG A 53 0.74 3.46 9.18
C ARG A 53 0.85 2.31 8.19
N ILE A 54 1.52 1.25 8.61
CA ILE A 54 1.62 -0.02 7.88
C ILE A 54 0.59 -0.97 8.46
N LEU A 55 -0.21 -1.56 7.58
CA LEU A 55 -1.08 -2.69 7.87
C LEU A 55 -0.53 -3.91 7.13
N TYR A 56 -0.74 -5.08 7.70
CA TYR A 56 -0.34 -6.34 7.10
C TYR A 56 -1.59 -7.10 6.69
N ALA A 57 -1.66 -7.50 5.42
CA ALA A 57 -2.81 -8.22 4.89
C ALA A 57 -2.40 -9.62 4.46
N SER A 58 -3.30 -10.58 4.72
CA SER A 58 -3.23 -11.92 4.15
C SER A 58 -3.22 -11.85 2.62
N PRO A 59 -2.73 -12.87 1.91
CA PRO A 59 -2.80 -12.91 0.44
C PRO A 59 -4.24 -12.75 -0.08
N VAL A 60 -5.22 -13.28 0.64
CA VAL A 60 -6.63 -13.21 0.29
C VAL A 60 -7.15 -11.78 0.38
N ASP A 61 -6.89 -11.10 1.50
CA ASP A 61 -7.34 -9.72 1.70
C ASP A 61 -6.59 -8.74 0.78
N PHE A 62 -5.31 -8.99 0.51
CA PHE A 62 -4.53 -8.19 -0.43
C PHE A 62 -5.05 -8.35 -1.87
N HIS A 63 -5.38 -9.57 -2.29
CA HIS A 63 -6.00 -9.84 -3.59
C HIS A 63 -7.34 -9.09 -3.72
N ARG A 64 -8.23 -9.22 -2.72
CA ARG A 64 -9.51 -8.51 -2.70
C ARG A 64 -9.32 -7.00 -2.80
N LEU A 65 -8.36 -6.42 -2.07
CA LEU A 65 -8.06 -4.98 -2.12
C LEU A 65 -7.77 -4.53 -3.55
N LEU A 66 -6.92 -5.27 -4.27
CA LEU A 66 -6.60 -4.96 -5.66
C LEU A 66 -7.78 -5.22 -6.62
N GLN A 67 -8.56 -6.28 -6.39
CA GLN A 67 -9.69 -6.65 -7.24
C GLN A 67 -10.82 -5.62 -7.15
N TYR A 68 -11.31 -5.34 -5.95
CA TYR A 68 -12.46 -4.46 -5.74
C TYR A 68 -12.10 -2.98 -5.68
N ARG A 69 -10.81 -2.67 -5.53
CA ARG A 69 -10.25 -1.33 -5.32
C ARG A 69 -10.69 -0.66 -4.01
N THR A 70 -11.95 -0.77 -3.60
CA THR A 70 -12.49 -0.24 -2.35
C THR A 70 -13.19 -1.33 -1.56
N ILE A 71 -12.83 -1.47 -0.28
CA ILE A 71 -13.37 -2.50 0.63
C ILE A 71 -13.84 -1.87 1.94
N ASN A 72 -14.96 -2.34 2.47
CA ASN A 72 -15.41 -2.02 3.83
C ASN A 72 -14.64 -2.87 4.84
N PHE A 73 -14.25 -2.30 5.98
CA PHE A 73 -13.50 -3.04 7.01
C PHE A 73 -14.20 -4.30 7.49
N ALA A 74 -15.53 -4.33 7.49
CA ALA A 74 -16.31 -5.51 7.86
C ALA A 74 -16.23 -6.66 6.84
N HIS A 75 -15.69 -6.42 5.64
CA HIS A 75 -15.59 -7.42 4.56
C HIS A 75 -14.17 -8.01 4.41
N PHE A 76 -13.22 -7.58 5.25
CA PHE A 76 -11.94 -8.28 5.35
C PHE A 76 -12.17 -9.68 5.94
N VAL A 77 -11.43 -10.65 5.39
CA VAL A 77 -11.42 -12.03 5.90
C VAL A 77 -10.77 -12.05 7.27
N ASP A 78 -9.60 -11.40 7.40
CA ASP A 78 -9.01 -11.14 8.71
C ASP A 78 -9.65 -9.90 9.37
N ALA A 79 -10.48 -10.14 10.39
CA ALA A 79 -11.09 -9.08 11.17
C ALA A 79 -10.06 -8.14 11.82
N ARG A 80 -8.86 -8.64 12.15
CA ARG A 80 -7.78 -7.83 12.75
C ARG A 80 -7.32 -6.72 11.81
N LEU A 81 -7.24 -6.99 10.51
CA LEU A 81 -6.90 -5.99 9.51
C LEU A 81 -7.93 -4.84 9.51
N GLY A 82 -9.22 -5.17 9.61
CA GLY A 82 -10.30 -4.20 9.70
C GLY A 82 -10.26 -3.38 10.99
N GLU A 83 -9.99 -4.02 12.12
CA GLU A 83 -9.85 -3.37 13.43
C GLU A 83 -8.64 -2.42 13.47
N GLU A 84 -7.47 -2.88 12.99
CA GLU A 84 -6.26 -2.06 12.90
C GLU A 84 -6.48 -0.87 11.94
N ALA A 85 -7.13 -1.09 10.80
CA ALA A 85 -7.49 -0.02 9.87
C ALA A 85 -8.47 1.00 10.49
N ALA A 86 -9.41 0.55 11.33
CA ALA A 86 -10.36 1.43 12.01
C ALA A 86 -9.68 2.34 13.04
N PHE A 87 -8.62 1.84 13.70
CA PHE A 87 -7.84 2.57 14.69
C PHE A 87 -6.95 3.67 14.09
N LEU A 88 -6.46 3.49 12.85
CA LEU A 88 -5.71 4.52 12.15
C LEU A 88 -6.55 5.78 11.94
N THR A 89 -5.99 6.98 11.98
CA THR A 89 -6.71 8.17 11.51
C THR A 89 -7.05 8.03 10.02
N PRO A 90 -8.07 8.71 9.47
CA PRO A 90 -8.30 8.67 8.03
C PRO A 90 -7.13 9.31 7.25
N GLY A 91 -6.88 8.85 6.03
CA GLY A 91 -5.77 9.30 5.17
C GLY A 91 -4.92 8.16 4.60
N CYS A 92 -3.75 8.48 4.06
CA CYS A 92 -2.87 7.50 3.43
C CYS A 92 -2.24 6.51 4.42
N CYS A 93 -2.32 5.22 4.11
CA CYS A 93 -1.62 4.14 4.79
C CYS A 93 -0.97 3.22 3.76
N VAL A 94 -0.09 2.36 4.22
CA VAL A 94 0.57 1.34 3.40
C VAL A 94 0.03 -0.01 3.84
N VAL A 95 -0.33 -0.86 2.89
CA VAL A 95 -0.69 -2.25 3.14
C VAL A 95 0.43 -3.11 2.57
N VAL A 96 1.01 -3.97 3.40
CA VAL A 96 2.07 -4.91 3.05
C VAL A 96 1.46 -6.30 2.97
N LEU A 97 1.80 -7.04 1.92
CA LEU A 97 1.44 -8.44 1.78
C LEU A 97 2.23 -9.27 2.78
N HIS A 98 1.53 -9.93 3.68
CA HIS A 98 2.11 -10.81 4.69
C HIS A 98 1.83 -12.27 4.33
N ASP A 99 2.90 -13.02 4.10
CA ASP A 99 2.84 -14.47 3.85
C ASP A 99 2.94 -15.21 5.19
N GLU A 100 2.03 -16.14 5.47
CA GLU A 100 1.98 -16.88 6.73
C GLU A 100 3.25 -17.72 6.99
N GLY A 101 4.08 -17.94 5.97
CA GLY A 101 5.38 -18.61 6.09
C GLY A 101 6.51 -17.78 6.73
N HIS A 102 6.28 -16.51 7.08
CA HIS A 102 7.24 -15.68 7.83
C HIS A 102 6.76 -15.48 9.26
N GLU A 103 6.92 -16.53 10.08
CA GLU A 103 6.62 -16.48 11.50
C GLU A 103 7.52 -15.44 12.21
N ASN A 104 6.88 -14.50 12.89
CA ASN A 104 7.49 -13.53 13.81
C ASN A 104 8.46 -12.51 13.21
N ALA A 105 7.93 -11.51 12.52
CA ALA A 105 8.51 -10.18 12.61
C ALA A 105 7.49 -9.09 12.25
N ARG A 106 6.84 -8.48 13.25
CA ARG A 106 6.41 -7.07 13.11
C ARG A 106 7.60 -6.11 12.87
N SER A 107 8.82 -6.64 12.84
CA SER A 107 10.06 -6.05 12.33
C SER A 107 10.44 -6.70 10.99
N VAL A 108 9.57 -6.67 9.99
CA VAL A 108 9.93 -7.12 8.63
C VAL A 108 11.12 -6.28 8.20
N SER A 109 12.30 -6.88 8.05
CA SER A 109 13.33 -6.33 7.19
C SER A 109 12.69 -6.23 5.81
N ILE A 110 12.39 -5.01 5.37
CA ILE A 110 11.76 -4.77 4.09
C ILE A 110 12.73 -5.23 3.01
N ASP A 111 12.54 -6.48 2.59
CA ASP A 111 13.29 -7.10 1.52
C ASP A 111 12.75 -6.53 0.18
N PRO A 112 13.58 -6.35 -0.85
CA PRO A 112 13.14 -5.95 -2.19
C PRO A 112 12.02 -6.80 -2.79
N SER A 113 11.77 -8.01 -2.30
CA SER A 113 10.62 -8.84 -2.70
C SER A 113 9.31 -8.54 -1.96
N THR A 114 9.33 -7.61 -0.99
CA THR A 114 8.15 -7.19 -0.23
C THR A 114 7.16 -6.49 -1.16
N ILE A 115 5.96 -7.04 -1.28
CA ILE A 115 4.88 -6.44 -2.05
C ILE A 115 4.08 -5.53 -1.11
N ALA A 116 3.98 -4.25 -1.46
CA ALA A 116 3.23 -3.27 -0.68
C ALA A 116 2.48 -2.32 -1.62
N ILE A 117 1.37 -1.76 -1.12
CA ILE A 117 0.56 -0.77 -1.84
C ILE A 117 0.18 0.40 -0.95
N VAL A 118 0.00 1.57 -1.57
CA VAL A 118 -0.60 2.73 -0.90
C VAL A 118 -2.12 2.61 -0.96
N CYS A 119 -2.76 2.86 0.18
CA CYS A 119 -4.20 2.91 0.31
C CYS A 119 -4.64 4.21 0.98
N TRP A 120 -5.86 4.65 0.68
CA TRP A 120 -6.57 5.69 1.40
C TRP A 120 -7.54 5.04 2.39
N ARG A 121 -7.29 5.23 3.69
CA ARG A 121 -8.20 4.87 4.77
C ARG A 121 -9.28 5.94 4.90
N GLY A 122 -10.53 5.61 4.57
CA GLY A 122 -11.73 6.40 4.84
C GLY A 122 -12.42 5.99 6.15
N LYS A 123 -13.58 6.57 6.47
CA LYS A 123 -14.26 6.36 7.76
C LYS A 123 -14.54 4.88 8.10
N GLY A 124 -14.88 4.06 7.10
CA GLY A 124 -15.13 2.62 7.26
C GLY A 124 -14.64 1.79 6.07
N THR A 125 -13.83 2.40 5.21
CA THR A 125 -13.41 1.81 3.94
C THR A 125 -11.93 2.02 3.70
N MET A 126 -11.34 1.13 2.91
CA MET A 126 -9.98 1.22 2.40
C MET A 126 -10.05 1.31 0.88
N ASN A 127 -9.36 2.27 0.27
CA ASN A 127 -9.31 2.45 -1.19
C ASN A 127 -7.88 2.39 -1.71
N VAL A 128 -7.60 1.48 -2.64
CA VAL A 128 -6.29 1.31 -3.26
C VAL A 128 -5.94 2.52 -4.14
N MET A 129 -4.76 3.10 -3.90
CA MET A 129 -4.24 4.27 -4.61
C MET A 129 -3.19 3.90 -5.69
N VAL A 130 -3.39 2.76 -6.33
CA VAL A 130 -2.55 2.24 -7.41
C VAL A 130 -3.24 2.48 -8.74
N SER A 131 -2.47 2.80 -9.78
CA SER A 131 -3.03 3.05 -11.10
C SER A 131 -3.66 1.75 -11.67
N PRO A 132 -4.65 1.83 -12.58
CA PRO A 132 -5.24 0.64 -13.18
C PRO A 132 -4.24 -0.35 -13.82
N PRO A 133 -3.22 0.08 -14.59
CA PRO A 133 -2.24 -0.86 -15.15
C PRO A 133 -1.41 -1.56 -14.05
N ASP A 134 -0.86 -0.82 -13.09
CA ASP A 134 -0.02 -1.45 -12.05
C ASP A 134 -0.86 -2.35 -11.13
N ARG A 135 -2.14 -2.01 -10.90
CA ARG A 135 -3.07 -2.85 -10.15
C ARG A 135 -3.30 -4.19 -10.85
N LYS A 136 -3.39 -4.20 -12.18
CA LYS A 136 -3.51 -5.42 -12.99
C LYS A 136 -2.25 -6.27 -12.88
N GLU A 137 -1.07 -5.66 -13.01
CA GLU A 137 0.21 -6.38 -12.86
C GLU A 137 0.33 -7.01 -11.45
N LEU A 138 -0.01 -6.25 -10.41
CA LEU A 138 0.01 -6.74 -9.03
C LEU A 138 -0.95 -7.91 -8.80
N LEU A 139 -2.15 -7.85 -9.39
CA LEU A 139 -3.13 -8.95 -9.33
C LEU A 139 -2.55 -10.22 -9.95
N GLU A 140 -2.03 -10.13 -11.18
CA GLU A 140 -1.42 -11.25 -11.90
C GLU A 140 -0.26 -11.86 -11.10
N ARG A 141 0.58 -11.00 -10.49
CA ARG A 141 1.71 -11.44 -9.64
C ARG A 141 1.24 -12.20 -8.40
N ILE A 142 0.17 -11.76 -7.76
CA ILE A 142 -0.38 -12.42 -6.55
C ILE A 142 -1.10 -13.72 -6.91
N GLU A 143 -1.88 -13.71 -7.99
CA GLU A 143 -2.55 -14.91 -8.51
C GLU A 143 -1.55 -16.00 -8.87
N TYR A 144 -0.45 -15.63 -9.53
CA TYR A 144 0.65 -16.54 -9.84
C TYR A 144 1.33 -17.06 -8.57
N ARG A 145 1.68 -16.17 -7.63
CA ARG A 145 2.45 -16.52 -6.41
C ARG A 145 1.67 -17.42 -5.44
N PHE A 146 0.39 -17.13 -5.23
CA PHE A 146 -0.44 -17.82 -4.22
C PHE A 146 -1.45 -18.80 -4.83
N ARG A 147 -1.41 -18.98 -6.15
CA ARG A 147 -2.34 -19.85 -6.90
C ARG A 147 -3.81 -19.54 -6.60
N PHE A 148 -4.15 -18.26 -6.51
CA PHE A 148 -5.55 -17.86 -6.59
C PHE A 148 -6.04 -18.27 -7.97
N LYS A 149 -6.72 -19.42 -8.05
CA LYS A 149 -7.46 -19.75 -9.27
C LYS A 149 -8.51 -18.66 -9.43
N ALA A 150 -8.50 -18.01 -10.60
CA ALA A 150 -9.70 -17.37 -11.10
C ALA A 150 -10.79 -18.46 -11.11
N ALA A 151 -11.66 -18.43 -10.09
CA ALA A 151 -12.98 -19.00 -10.25
C ALA A 151 -13.63 -18.11 -11.29
N ILE A 152 -13.52 -18.54 -12.55
CA ILE A 152 -14.48 -18.14 -13.56
C ILE A 152 -15.78 -18.74 -13.06
N GLU A 153 -16.60 -17.93 -12.38
CA GLU A 153 -18.02 -18.21 -12.24
C GLU A 153 -18.58 -18.11 -13.66
N GLU A 154 -18.59 -19.24 -14.35
CA GLU A 154 -19.56 -19.49 -15.41
C GLU A 154 -20.93 -19.55 -14.72
N ASP A 155 -21.56 -18.39 -14.56
CA ASP A 155 -22.98 -18.33 -14.24
C ASP A 155 -23.75 -18.55 -15.55
N GLU A 156 -23.82 -19.82 -15.96
CA GLU A 156 -24.85 -20.33 -16.84
C GLU A 156 -25.97 -20.90 -15.96
N LYS A 157 -27.00 -20.09 -15.67
CA LYS A 157 -28.41 -20.50 -15.77
C LYS A 157 -29.41 -19.36 -15.73
#